data_AF-A0A0E4CYD2-F1
#
_entry.id   AF-A0A0E4CYD2-F1
#
_cell.length_a   1.000
_cell.length_b   1.000
_cell.length_c   1.000
_cell.angle_alpha   90.00
_cell.angle_beta   90.00
_cell.angle_gamma   90.00
#
_symmetry.space_group_name_H-M   'P 1'
#
loop_
_entity.id
_entity.type
_entity.pdbx_description
1 polymer ?
#
loop_
_entity_poly.entity_id
_entity_poly.type
_entity_poly.pdbx_seq_one_letter_code
_entity_poly.pdbx_strand_id
1 'polypeptide(L)'
;MISGTVFCRQEISDIAGKETVQLYIRDVSASVVRPVKELKGFRQLSLAAHEKQRVSFEITRDLLMFYVKDDQLIFEPGEFDIMIGRNSGDHETQRIWIG
;
A
#
# COMPACT_ATOMS: atom_id res chain seq x y z
N MET A 1 8.10 8.77 10.82
CA MET A 1 8.31 7.85 9.67
C MET A 1 7.94 6.46 10.14
N ILE A 2 6.88 5.85 9.59
CA ILE A 2 6.61 4.42 9.84
C ILE A 2 7.31 3.69 8.70
N SER A 3 8.55 3.29 8.95
CA SER A 3 9.37 2.67 7.91
C SER A 3 8.99 1.20 7.76
N GLY A 4 8.36 0.90 6.63
CA GLY A 4 8.48 -0.37 5.93
C GLY A 4 7.36 -1.36 6.19
N THR A 5 6.37 -1.38 5.29
CA THR A 5 5.68 -2.64 4.99
C THR A 5 6.51 -3.36 3.93
N VAL A 6 6.97 -4.57 4.25
CA VAL A 6 7.80 -5.41 3.37
C VAL A 6 6.94 -6.53 2.81
N PHE A 7 6.86 -6.62 1.49
CA PHE A 7 6.20 -7.69 0.77
C PHE A 7 7.25 -8.53 0.02
N CYS A 8 7.23 -9.85 0.20
CA CYS A 8 8.15 -10.76 -0.49
C CYS A 8 7.40 -11.42 -1.65
N ARG A 9 7.98 -11.35 -2.85
CA ARG A 9 7.42 -12.00 -4.03
C ARG A 9 8.35 -13.09 -4.55
N GLN A 10 7.75 -14.18 -5.05
CA GLN A 10 8.42 -15.25 -5.77
C GLN A 10 7.74 -15.47 -7.13
N GLU A 11 8.52 -15.53 -8.21
CA GLU A 11 8.07 -16.05 -9.49
C GLU A 11 8.07 -17.58 -9.42
N ILE A 12 6.95 -18.22 -9.79
CA ILE A 12 6.78 -19.67 -9.68
C ILE A 12 6.81 -20.36 -11.05
N SER A 13 6.82 -19.58 -12.13
CA SER A 13 6.93 -20.12 -13.48
C SER A 13 8.39 -20.38 -13.87
N ASP A 14 8.56 -21.25 -14.87
CA ASP A 14 9.86 -21.59 -15.45
C ASP A 14 10.39 -20.52 -16.43
N ILE A 15 9.67 -19.41 -16.59
CA ILE A 15 10.05 -18.31 -17.48
C ILE A 15 10.14 -17.00 -16.71
N ALA A 16 10.89 -16.05 -17.24
CA ALA A 16 10.94 -14.71 -16.66
C ALA A 16 9.59 -13.99 -16.81
N GLY A 17 9.18 -13.29 -15.74
CA GLY A 17 7.91 -12.60 -15.64
C GLY A 17 8.09 -11.13 -15.28
N LYS A 18 7.10 -10.31 -15.66
CA LYS A 18 6.93 -8.96 -15.12
C LYS A 18 5.69 -8.93 -14.27
N GLU A 19 5.82 -8.38 -13.07
CA GLU A 19 4.71 -8.27 -12.14
C GLU A 19 4.64 -6.87 -11.52
N THR A 20 3.44 -6.47 -11.12
CA THR A 20 3.21 -5.19 -10.45
C THR A 20 2.70 -5.45 -9.05
N VAL A 21 3.47 -5.01 -8.05
CA VAL A 21 3.04 -4.97 -6.64
C VAL A 21 2.40 -3.62 -6.37
N GLN A 22 1.23 -3.63 -5.74
CA GLN A 22 0.38 -2.46 -5.53
C GLN A 22 0.16 -2.26 -4.03
N LEU A 23 0.28 -1.01 -3.57
CA LEU A 23 0.01 -0.56 -2.20
C LEU A 23 -1.31 0.21 -2.19
N TYR A 24 -2.28 -0.30 -1.43
CA TYR A 24 -3.51 0.40 -1.09
C TYR A 24 -3.53 0.79 0.38
N ILE A 25 -4.18 1.91 0.68
CA ILE A 25 -4.46 2.34 2.04
C ILE A 25 -5.94 2.65 2.15
N ARG A 26 -6.52 2.27 3.28
CA ARG A 26 -7.85 2.69 3.70
C ARG A 26 -7.74 3.33 5.08
N ASP A 27 -8.35 4.50 5.19
CA ASP A 27 -8.54 5.17 6.46
C ASP A 27 -9.85 4.65 7.09
N VAL A 28 -9.76 4.06 8.28
CA VAL A 28 -10.88 3.45 8.99
C VAL A 28 -11.53 4.43 9.96
N SER A 29 -10.78 5.44 10.42
CA SER A 29 -11.18 6.36 11.49
C SER A 29 -11.46 7.79 11.00
N ALA A 30 -11.31 8.08 9.71
CA ALA A 30 -11.53 9.41 9.15
C ALA A 30 -12.86 10.06 9.55
N SER A 31 -12.79 11.36 9.83
CA SER A 31 -13.96 12.21 10.09
C SER A 31 -14.86 12.40 8.85
N VAL A 32 -14.31 12.18 7.66
CA VAL A 32 -15.01 12.26 6.37
C VAL A 32 -15.07 10.89 5.69
N VAL A 33 -16.09 10.69 4.86
CA VAL A 33 -16.21 9.46 4.06
C VAL A 33 -15.04 9.36 3.09
N ARG A 34 -14.20 8.35 3.26
CA ARG A 34 -13.06 8.05 2.38
C ARG A 34 -13.31 6.80 1.53
N PRO A 35 -12.65 6.67 0.36
CA PRO A 35 -12.71 5.46 -0.44
C PRO A 35 -12.28 4.23 0.36
N VAL A 36 -12.90 3.09 0.08
CA VAL A 36 -12.57 1.81 0.73
C VAL A 36 -11.13 1.37 0.42
N LYS A 37 -10.56 1.82 -0.71
CA LYS A 37 -9.17 1.59 -1.12
C LYS A 37 -8.64 2.77 -1.92
N GLU A 38 -7.50 3.32 -1.53
CA GLU A 38 -6.76 4.31 -2.30
C GLU A 38 -5.41 3.72 -2.72
N LEU A 39 -5.12 3.66 -4.04
CA LEU A 39 -3.82 3.24 -4.53
C LEU A 39 -2.79 4.33 -4.21
N LYS A 40 -1.85 4.03 -3.32
CA LYS A 40 -0.83 4.99 -2.87
C LYS A 40 0.55 4.75 -3.49
N GLY A 41 0.78 3.57 -4.05
CA GLY A 41 2.02 3.26 -4.72
C GLY A 41 1.97 1.95 -5.49
N PHE A 42 2.89 1.79 -6.42
CA PHE A 42 3.13 0.52 -7.08
C PHE A 42 4.62 0.36 -7.41
N ARG A 43 5.05 -0.88 -7.58
CA ARG A 43 6.40 -1.24 -8.01
C ARG A 43 6.30 -2.35 -9.05
N GLN A 44 6.94 -2.13 -10.19
CA GLN A 44 7.06 -3.16 -11.21
C GLN A 44 8.36 -3.94 -10.97
N LEU A 45 8.25 -5.26 -10.94
CA LEU A 45 9.36 -6.19 -10.80
C LEU A 45 9.55 -6.93 -12.12
N SER A 46 10.82 -7.17 -12.47
CA SER A 46 11.18 -8.14 -13.50
C SER A 46 11.88 -9.28 -12.76
N LEU A 47 11.24 -10.44 -12.72
CA LEU A 47 11.73 -11.61 -11.99
C LEU A 47 12.15 -12.67 -13.01
N ALA A 48 13.34 -13.22 -12.85
CA ALA A 48 13.71 -14.46 -13.52
C ALA A 48 12.86 -15.63 -13.00
N ALA A 49 12.89 -16.74 -13.73
CA ALA A 49 12.25 -17.98 -13.30
C ALA A 49 12.71 -18.35 -11.88
N HIS A 50 11.76 -18.68 -11.00
CA HIS A 50 11.99 -19.04 -9.60
C HIS A 50 12.62 -17.95 -8.71
N GLU A 51 12.80 -16.72 -9.22
CA GLU A 51 13.42 -15.63 -8.48
C GLU A 51 12.51 -15.12 -7.34
N LYS A 52 13.15 -14.70 -6.25
CA LYS A 52 12.50 -14.02 -5.12
C LYS A 52 13.01 -12.61 -4.97
N GLN A 53 12.11 -11.65 -4.88
CA GLN A 53 12.45 -10.26 -4.61
C GLN A 53 11.60 -9.69 -3.48
N ARG A 54 12.23 -8.92 -2.59
CA ARG A 54 11.52 -8.16 -1.56
C ARG A 54 11.23 -6.76 -2.08
N VAL A 55 10.01 -6.30 -1.84
CA VAL A 55 9.55 -4.95 -2.13
C VAL A 55 9.17 -4.29 -0.82
N SER A 56 9.67 -3.09 -0.60
CA SER A 56 9.32 -2.29 0.56
C SER A 56 8.62 -1.02 0.10
N PHE A 57 7.57 -0.65 0.81
CA PHE A 57 6.94 0.65 0.66
C PHE A 57 7.14 1.47 1.93
N GLU A 58 7.46 2.75 1.72
CA GLU A 58 7.53 3.73 2.79
C GLU A 58 6.19 4.43 2.91
N ILE A 59 5.65 4.46 4.14
CA ILE A 59 4.40 5.15 4.45
C ILE A 59 4.73 6.37 5.29
N THR A 60 4.60 7.54 4.68
CA THR A 60 4.78 8.84 5.32
C THR A 60 3.43 9.42 5.73
N ARG A 61 3.42 10.38 6.66
CA ARG A 61 2.19 11.08 7.04
C ARG A 61 1.56 11.81 5.84
N ASP A 62 2.39 12.40 4.98
CA ASP A 62 1.94 13.12 3.78
C ASP A 62 1.11 12.24 2.84
N LEU A 63 1.42 10.94 2.78
CA LEU A 63 0.71 9.96 1.96
C LEU A 63 -0.68 9.61 2.53
N LEU A 64 -0.89 9.84 3.83
CA LEU A 64 -2.14 9.60 4.55
C LEU A 64 -3.04 10.84 4.63
N MET A 65 -2.45 12.02 4.40
CA MET A 65 -3.18 13.28 4.39
C MET A 65 -4.26 13.30 3.30
N PHE A 66 -5.33 14.04 3.58
CA PHE A 66 -6.45 14.22 2.66
C PHE A 66 -7.01 15.64 2.75
N TYR A 67 -7.75 16.05 1.72
CA TYR A 67 -8.36 17.37 1.64
C TYR A 67 -9.71 17.38 2.35
N VAL A 68 -9.94 18.40 3.18
CA VAL A 68 -11.26 18.74 3.73
C VAL A 68 -11.94 19.84 2.91
N LYS A 69 -13.20 20.15 3.26
CA LYS A 69 -14.12 21.04 2.52
C LYS A 69 -13.58 22.45 2.20
N ASP A 70 -12.52 22.90 2.89
CA ASP A 70 -11.87 24.21 2.71
C ASP A 70 -10.51 24.13 1.99
N ASP A 71 -10.28 23.08 1.19
CA ASP A 71 -9.00 22.78 0.50
C ASP A 71 -7.78 22.67 1.43
N GLN A 72 -8.02 22.49 2.73
CA GLN A 72 -6.96 22.24 3.70
C GLN A 72 -6.55 20.77 3.66
N LEU A 73 -5.26 20.54 3.51
CA LEU A 73 -4.66 19.21 3.60
C LEU A 73 -4.39 18.92 5.08
N ILE A 74 -5.06 17.91 5.64
CA ILE A 74 -4.92 17.54 7.05
C ILE A 74 -4.51 16.08 7.23
N PHE A 75 -3.90 15.79 8.38
CA PHE A 75 -3.64 14.43 8.86
C PHE A 75 -4.48 14.19 10.11
N GLU A 76 -5.23 13.10 10.13
CA GLU A 76 -5.98 12.65 11.30
C GLU A 76 -5.35 11.36 11.85
N PRO A 77 -4.97 11.34 13.15
CA PRO A 77 -4.60 10.09 13.82
C PRO A 77 -5.73 9.08 13.80
N GLY A 78 -5.43 7.81 13.58
CA GLY A 78 -6.45 6.77 13.50
C GLY A 78 -5.94 5.39 13.09
N GLU A 79 -6.89 4.49 12.86
CA GLU A 79 -6.63 3.16 12.28
C GLU A 79 -6.58 3.23 10.75
N PHE A 80 -5.55 2.60 10.18
CA PHE A 80 -5.36 2.47 8.74
C PHE A 80 -5.22 0.99 8.37
N ASP A 81 -5.97 0.54 7.36
CA ASP A 81 -5.72 -0.74 6.71
C ASP A 81 -4.69 -0.53 5.60
N ILE A 82 -3.52 -1.14 5.75
CA ILE A 82 -2.45 -1.18 4.75
C ILE A 82 -2.59 -2.48 3.96
N MET A 83 -2.66 -2.36 2.65
CA MET A 83 -2.97 -3.47 1.77
C MET A 83 -1.91 -3.61 0.68
N ILE A 84 -1.26 -4.76 0.56
CA ILE A 84 -0.27 -5.00 -0.49
C ILE A 84 -0.61 -6.26 -1.27
N GLY A 85 -0.63 -6.16 -2.60
CA GLY A 85 -1.04 -7.27 -3.45
C GLY A 85 -0.67 -7.10 -4.93
N ARG A 86 -1.10 -8.06 -5.74
CA ARG A 86 -0.88 -8.06 -7.21
C ARG A 86 -1.95 -7.26 -7.95
N ASN A 87 -3.11 -7.09 -7.33
CA ASN A 87 -4.25 -6.36 -7.84
C ASN A 87 -5.13 -5.90 -6.67
N SER A 88 -6.20 -5.16 -6.98
CA SER A 88 -7.12 -4.62 -5.97
C SER A 88 -7.95 -5.69 -5.23
N GLY A 89 -8.09 -6.89 -5.78
CA GLY A 89 -8.87 -8.00 -5.21
C GLY A 89 -8.05 -8.95 -4.34
N ASP A 90 -6.79 -9.18 -4.70
CA ASP A 90 -5.88 -10.15 -4.08
C ASP A 90 -4.68 -9.43 -3.44
N HIS A 91 -4.78 -9.23 -2.12
CA HIS A 91 -3.86 -8.44 -1.31
C HIS A 91 -3.88 -8.95 0.15
N GLU A 92 -2.73 -8.86 0.79
CA GLU A 92 -2.60 -9.01 2.24
C GLU A 92 -2.96 -7.67 2.90
N THR A 93 -3.67 -7.74 4.02
CA THR A 93 -4.10 -6.54 4.77
C THR A 93 -3.52 -6.56 6.18
N GLN A 94 -2.96 -5.43 6.60
CA GLN A 94 -2.51 -5.19 7.96
C GLN A 94 -3.14 -3.91 8.49
N ARG A 95 -3.88 -4.02 9.58
CA ARG A 95 -4.41 -2.85 10.30
C ARG A 95 -3.35 -2.31 11.26
N ILE A 96 -3.12 -1.00 11.21
CA ILE A 96 -2.18 -0.31 12.10
C ILE A 96 -2.80 0.99 12.63
N TRP A 97 -2.43 1.36 13.85
CA TRP A 97 -2.73 2.68 14.40
C TRP A 97 -1.60 3.65 14.05
N ILE A 98 -1.95 4.85 13.59
CA ILE A 98 -1.00 5.92 13.23
C ILE A 98 -1.46 7.21 13.93
N GLY A 99 -0.60 7.79 14.78
CA GLY A 99 -0.86 9.04 15.50
C GLY A 99 0.38 9.83 15.87
#